data_AF-A6TQV1-F1
#
_entry.id   AF-A6TQV1-F1
#
_cell.length_a   1.000
_cell.length_b   1.000
_cell.length_c   1.000
_cell.angle_alpha   90.00
_cell.angle_beta   90.00
_cell.angle_gamma   90.00
#
_symmetry.space_group_name_H-M   'P 1'
#
loop_
_entity.id
_entity.type
_entity.pdbx_description
1 polymer ?
#
loop_
_entity_poly.entity_id
_entity_poly.type
_entity_poly.pdbx_seq_one_letter_code
_entity_poly.pdbx_strand_id
1 'polypeptide(L)' 'MARKKAEKILEKDGVIYFKATKPLTKQEHEQLSDKVRYESEKTELKIVLVPFSCDLGGEE' A
#
# COMPACT_ATOMS: atom_id res chain seq x y z
N MET A 1 -13.97 13.71 8.53
CA MET A 1 -13.79 12.44 7.79
C MET A 1 -12.32 12.29 7.42
N ALA A 2 -11.62 11.30 7.96
CA ALA A 2 -10.22 11.05 7.60
C ALA A 2 -10.14 10.56 6.14
N ARG A 3 -9.57 11.35 5.24
CA ARG A 3 -9.29 10.91 3.85
C ARG A 3 -8.31 9.75 3.91
N LYS A 4 -8.73 8.54 3.51
CA LYS A 4 -7.84 7.37 3.38
C LYS A 4 -6.73 7.70 2.38
N LYS A 5 -5.47 7.57 2.81
CA LYS A 5 -4.27 7.90 2.00
C LYS A 5 -3.83 6.75 1.09
N ALA A 6 -4.31 5.55 1.34
CA ALA A 6 -4.06 4.35 0.56
C ALA A 6 -5.31 3.44 0.57
N GLU A 7 -5.47 2.66 -0.50
CA GLU A 7 -6.58 1.74 -0.71
C GLU A 7 -6.05 0.37 -1.15
N LYS A 8 -6.69 -0.71 -0.67
CA LYS A 8 -6.38 -2.06 -1.12
C LYS A 8 -6.91 -2.22 -2.54
N ILE A 9 -6.03 -2.58 -3.46
CA ILE A 9 -6.37 -2.69 -4.89
C ILE A 9 -6.44 -4.14 -5.36
N LEU A 10 -5.60 -5.03 -4.81
CA LEU A 10 -5.66 -6.45 -5.12
C LEU A 10 -5.02 -7.28 -4.01
N GLU A 11 -5.41 -8.55 -3.95
CA GLU A 11 -4.76 -9.59 -3.16
C GLU A 11 -4.45 -10.74 -4.09
N LYS A 12 -3.18 -11.12 -4.18
CA LYS A 12 -2.73 -12.18 -5.08
C LYS A 12 -1.59 -12.95 -4.42
N ASP A 13 -1.63 -14.28 -4.49
CA ASP A 13 -0.60 -15.16 -3.90
C ASP A 13 -0.32 -14.88 -2.40
N GLY A 14 -1.36 -14.50 -1.64
CA GLY A 14 -1.22 -14.13 -0.23
C GLY A 14 -0.52 -12.79 0.03
N VAL A 15 -0.32 -11.99 -1.01
CA VAL A 15 0.24 -10.63 -0.96
C VAL A 15 -0.89 -9.61 -1.11
N ILE A 16 -0.98 -8.69 -0.16
CA ILE A 16 -1.95 -7.59 -0.17
C ILE A 16 -1.29 -6.34 -0.73
N TYR A 17 -1.81 -5.81 -1.83
CA TYR A 17 -1.30 -4.58 -2.44
C TYR A 17 -2.18 -3.40 -2.07
N PHE A 18 -1.54 -2.37 -1.52
CA PHE A 18 -2.15 -1.08 -1.25
C PHE A 18 -1.62 -0.03 -2.20
N LYS A 19 -2.50 0.68 -2.91
CA LYS A 19 -2.13 1.82 -3.75
C LYS A 19 -2.39 3.11 -3.01
N ALA A 20 -1.43 4.04 -3.05
CA ALA A 20 -1.66 5.38 -2.56
C ALA A 20 -2.74 6.08 -3.41
N THR A 21 -3.72 6.72 -2.77
CA THR A 21 -4.82 7.42 -3.46
C THR A 21 -4.45 8.81 -3.96
N LYS A 22 -3.27 9.30 -3.56
CA LYS A 22 -2.69 10.58 -3.94
C LYS A 22 -1.16 10.47 -3.96
N PRO A 23 -0.43 11.36 -4.66
CA PRO A 23 1.01 11.46 -4.48
C PRO A 23 1.33 11.68 -3.00
N LEU A 24 2.16 10.79 -2.47
CA LEU A 24 2.64 10.87 -1.09
C LEU A 24 3.91 11.71 -1.07
N THR A 25 4.02 12.57 -0.05
CA THR A 25 5.33 13.15 0.29
C THR A 25 6.27 12.06 0.81
N LYS A 26 7.59 12.32 0.77
CA LYS A 26 8.60 11.39 1.30
C LYS A 26 8.27 10.94 2.73
N GLN A 27 7.90 11.89 3.59
CA GLN A 27 7.53 11.63 4.97
C GLN A 27 6.26 10.76 5.09
N GLU A 28 5.23 11.03 4.28
CA GLU A 28 4.02 10.19 4.27
C GLU A 28 4.31 8.77 3.79
N HIS A 29 5.20 8.63 2.79
CA HIS A 29 5.64 7.34 2.31
C HIS A 29 6.41 6.56 3.37
N GLU A 30 7.37 7.19 4.06
CA GLU A 30 8.13 6.57 5.15
C GLU A 30 7.20 6.11 6.28
N GLN A 31 6.25 6.95 6.72
CA GLN A 31 5.29 6.57 7.76
C GLN A 31 4.38 5.41 7.35
N LEU A 32 3.93 5.37 6.10
CA LEU A 32 3.10 4.28 5.60
C LEU A 32 3.92 3.00 5.42
N SER A 33 5.15 3.10 4.92
CA SER A 33 6.06 1.98 4.76
C SER A 33 6.40 1.33 6.11
N ASP A 34 6.63 2.14 7.14
CA ASP A 34 6.92 1.65 8.50
C ASP A 34 5.72 0.90 9.09
N LYS A 35 4.51 1.43 8.95
CA LYS A 35 3.26 0.75 9.36
C LYS A 35 3.04 -0.55 8.62
N VAL A 36 3.22 -0.54 7.29
CA VAL A 36 3.06 -1.72 6.44
C VAL A 36 4.04 -2.81 6.85
N ARG A 37 5.30 -2.44 7.10
CA ARG A 37 6.33 -3.34 7.58
C ARG A 37 5.98 -3.92 8.95
N TYR A 38 5.61 -3.08 9.91
CA TYR A 38 5.22 -3.51 11.26
C TYR A 38 4.06 -4.52 11.23
N GLU A 39 3.01 -4.25 10.46
CA GLU A 39 1.87 -5.16 10.35
C GLU A 39 2.26 -6.44 9.60
N SER A 40 3.10 -6.36 8.57
CA SER A 40 3.60 -7.52 7.84
C SER A 40 4.40 -8.47 8.74
N GLU A 41 5.29 -7.93 9.57
CA GLU A 41 6.09 -8.72 10.53
C GLU A 41 5.20 -9.33 11.63
N LYS A 42 4.17 -8.61 12.08
CA LYS A 42 3.26 -9.07 13.14
C LYS A 42 2.25 -10.12 12.69
N THR A 43 1.80 -10.05 11.44
CA THR A 43 0.69 -10.87 10.92
C THR A 43 1.13 -11.98 9.97
N GLU A 44 2.44 -12.06 9.66
CA GLU A 44 3.02 -12.91 8.61
C GLU A 44 2.41 -12.69 7.22
N LEU A 45 1.62 -11.63 7.04
CA LEU A 45 1.03 -11.23 5.77
C LEU A 45 2.05 -10.43 4.97
N LYS A 46 2.20 -10.74 3.69
CA LYS A 46 3.02 -9.91 2.79
C LYS A 46 2.20 -8.73 2.33
N ILE A 47 2.58 -7.52 2.73
CA ILE A 47 1.88 -6.29 2.36
C ILE A 47 2.81 -5.42 1.52
N VAL A 48 2.35 -4.99 0.34
CA VAL A 48 3.12 -4.16 -0.59
C VAL A 48 2.42 -2.82 -0.76
N LEU A 49 3.13 -1.74 -0.45
CA LEU A 49 2.67 -0.37 -0.70
C LEU A 49 3.17 0.09 -2.07
N VAL A 50 2.24 0.51 -2.91
CA VAL A 50 2.48 0.90 -4.30
C VAL A 50 2.21 2.41 -4.44
N PRO A 51 3.12 3.18 -5.06
CA PRO A 51 2.94 4.60 -5.22
C PRO A 51 1.75 4.94 -6.13
N PHE A 52 1.21 6.15 -5.97
CA PHE A 52 0.04 6.62 -6.73
C PHE A 52 0.25 6.57 -8.25
N SER A 53 1.47 6.90 -8.70
CA SER A 53 1.85 6.92 -10.12
C SER A 53 2.12 5.53 -10.71
N CYS A 54 2.09 4.47 -9.91
CA CYS A 54 2.29 3.12 -10.42
C CYS A 54 0.95 2.58 -10.91
N ASP A 55 0.92 2.31 -12.21
CA ASP A 55 -0.15 1.56 -12.84
C ASP A 55 0.15 0.07 -12.66
N LEU A 56 -0.54 -0.55 -11.69
CA LEU A 56 -0.61 -2.00 -11.66
C LEU A 56 -1.63 -2.35 -12.72
N GLY A 57 -1.14 -2.63 -13.93
CA GLY A 57 -1.93 -2.88 -15.13
C GLY A 57 -2.94 -4.01 -14.95
N GLY A 58 -4.03 -3.69 -14.27
CA GLY A 58 -5.24 -4.48 -14.16
C GLY A 58 -6.14 -4.15 -15.33
N GLU A 59 -5.65 -4.40 -16.53
CA GLU A 59 -6.45 -4.46 -17.74
C GLU A 59 -6.11 -5.79 -18.43
N GLU A 60 -6.91 -6.81 -18.13
CA GLU A 60 -7.37 -7.77 -19.14
C GLU A 60 -8.79 -7.35 -19.55
#